data_AF-A0A291I2Y2-F1
#
_entry.id   AF-A0A291I2Y2-F1
#
_cell.length_a   1.000
_cell.length_b   1.000
_cell.length_c   1.000
_cell.angle_alpha   90.00
_cell.angle_beta   90.00
_cell.angle_gamma   90.00
#
_symmetry.space_group_name_H-M   'P 1'
#
loop_
_entity.id
_entity.type
_entity.pdbx_description
1 polymer ?
#
loop_
_entity_poly.entity_id
_entity_poly.type
_entity_poly.pdbx_seq_one_letter_code
_entity_poly.pdbx_strand_id
1 'polypeptide(L)'
;SASLHALPVGNPAEPSLLIDGTIWEGVTGDPCDPCATWCDAISLRTGFYGDYVFDRVLKTDVAKTFSMGAAPTGSTESNFTTLTERPNPAYNKHLHDAELFTNAGYIALNIWDRFDVFCTLGATSGYIKGNSESFNMIGLIGVAGGTIAATELPNVTITNGIVELYTDTTFSWSVGARGALWECGCATLGAEFQYAQSKPRIQELNVLSNAARFTIHRPQGYKGVSLPLPQNAGTKAATDLKNATLDYHEWQVGAALSYRLNMLVPYIGVQWSRASFDADTIQIAQPKLATPVMNLTTWNPTLLGEATT
;
A
#
# COMPACT_ATOMS: atom_id res chain seq x y z
N SER A 1 8.32 -18.37 4.10
CA SER A 1 8.12 -17.79 5.44
C SER A 1 6.72 -17.22 5.49
N ALA A 2 5.84 -17.74 6.35
CA ALA A 2 4.54 -17.11 6.59
C ALA A 2 4.79 -15.92 7.53
N SER A 3 4.75 -14.70 7.00
CA SER A 3 4.89 -13.50 7.83
C SER A 3 3.55 -13.19 8.49
N LEU A 4 3.49 -13.35 9.81
CA LEU A 4 2.40 -12.85 10.65
C LEU A 4 2.51 -11.31 10.70
N HIS A 5 1.80 -10.62 9.82
CA HIS A 5 1.58 -9.17 9.88
C HIS A 5 0.08 -8.89 9.73
N ALA A 6 -0.73 -9.53 10.57
CA ALA A 6 -2.16 -9.30 10.64
C ALA A 6 -2.45 -8.12 11.58
N LEU A 7 -3.47 -7.33 11.25
CA LEU A 7 -4.03 -6.31 12.14
C LEU A 7 -4.56 -6.98 13.41
N PRO A 8 -4.64 -6.27 14.55
CA PRO A 8 -5.39 -6.77 15.70
C PRO A 8 -6.88 -6.80 15.34
N VAL A 9 -7.31 -7.93 14.77
CA VAL A 9 -8.72 -8.31 14.70
C VAL A 9 -9.00 -9.18 15.92
N GLY A 10 -10.06 -8.84 16.65
CA GLY A 10 -10.39 -9.47 17.93
C GLY A 10 -10.49 -10.99 17.86
N ASN A 11 -10.37 -11.66 19.00
CA ASN A 11 -10.38 -13.12 19.11
C ASN A 11 -11.51 -13.76 18.24
N PRO A 12 -11.18 -14.51 17.18
CA PRO A 12 -12.19 -15.16 16.33
C PRO A 12 -13.03 -16.20 17.07
N ALA A 13 -12.49 -16.74 18.17
CA ALA A 13 -13.09 -17.78 19.01
C ALA A 13 -13.80 -17.22 20.26
N GLU A 14 -13.67 -15.93 20.50
CA GLU A 14 -14.60 -15.18 21.33
C GLU A 14 -15.13 -14.06 20.45
N PRO A 15 -16.18 -14.34 19.66
CA PRO A 15 -17.03 -13.24 19.32
C PRO A 15 -17.51 -12.76 20.71
N SER A 16 -16.96 -11.65 21.20
CA SER A 16 -17.47 -10.96 22.37
C SER A 16 -18.84 -10.46 21.92
N LEU A 17 -19.81 -11.37 21.93
CA LEU A 17 -21.18 -11.15 21.55
C LEU A 17 -21.81 -10.61 22.81
N LEU A 18 -21.85 -9.29 22.88
CA LEU A 18 -22.82 -8.65 23.74
C LEU A 18 -24.18 -9.17 23.25
N ILE A 19 -24.76 -10.06 24.06
CA ILE A 19 -26.16 -10.47 23.98
C ILE A 19 -27.08 -9.23 24.04
N ASP A 20 -26.59 -8.13 24.63
CA ASP A 20 -27.30 -6.86 24.75
C ASP A 20 -26.70 -5.82 23.77
N GLY A 21 -27.26 -5.75 22.55
CA GLY A 21 -26.96 -4.69 21.58
C GLY A 21 -27.56 -3.34 21.99
N THR A 22 -26.97 -2.23 21.54
CA THR A 22 -27.39 -0.88 21.98
C THR A 22 -28.70 -0.40 21.35
N ILE A 23 -29.13 -1.03 20.24
CA ILE A 23 -30.34 -0.65 19.51
C ILE A 23 -31.01 -1.94 19.02
N TRP A 24 -32.18 -2.24 19.60
CA TRP A 24 -33.06 -3.39 19.37
C TRP A 24 -32.85 -4.60 20.29
N GLU A 25 -33.30 -4.47 21.54
CA GLU A 25 -33.80 -5.63 22.29
C GLU A 25 -35.27 -5.81 21.90
N GLY A 26 -35.64 -7.02 21.50
CA GLY A 26 -37.02 -7.37 21.21
C GLY A 26 -37.95 -6.93 22.34
N VAL A 27 -39.07 -6.34 21.95
CA VAL A 27 -40.16 -5.98 22.85
C VAL A 27 -40.50 -7.24 23.66
N THR A 28 -40.44 -7.16 24.99
CA THR A 28 -40.79 -8.27 25.91
C THR A 28 -42.08 -8.95 25.45
N GLY A 29 -41.99 -10.13 24.83
CA GLY A 29 -43.13 -10.70 24.11
C GLY A 29 -43.01 -12.19 23.79
N ASP A 30 -43.57 -12.99 24.70
CA ASP A 30 -44.10 -14.35 24.52
C ASP A 30 -43.21 -15.46 23.91
N PRO A 31 -42.76 -16.45 24.70
CA PRO A 31 -41.98 -17.60 24.22
C PRO A 31 -42.74 -18.56 23.28
N CYS A 32 -44.01 -18.27 22.94
CA CYS A 32 -44.83 -19.09 22.03
C CYS A 32 -45.16 -18.41 20.69
N ASP A 33 -44.66 -17.21 20.40
CA ASP A 33 -44.81 -16.61 19.06
C ASP A 33 -43.70 -17.16 18.14
N PRO A 34 -44.02 -17.84 17.01
CA PRO A 34 -43.02 -18.18 16.00
C PRO A 34 -42.32 -16.93 15.43
N CYS A 35 -42.80 -15.72 15.74
CA CYS A 35 -42.13 -14.45 15.49
C CYS A 35 -41.05 -14.02 16.49
N ALA A 36 -41.08 -14.51 17.72
CA ALA A 36 -40.06 -14.18 18.73
C ALA A 36 -38.70 -14.83 18.45
N THR A 37 -38.66 -15.99 17.76
CA THR A 37 -37.39 -16.68 17.45
C THR A 37 -36.57 -16.05 16.32
N TRP A 38 -37.15 -15.15 15.52
CA TRP A 38 -36.43 -14.36 14.51
C TRP A 38 -36.31 -12.87 14.84
N CYS A 39 -37.13 -12.34 15.74
CA CYS A 39 -37.06 -10.94 16.17
C CYS A 39 -36.05 -10.69 17.31
N ASP A 40 -35.75 -11.70 18.14
CA ASP A 40 -34.80 -11.61 19.27
C ASP A 40 -33.40 -12.17 18.91
N ALA A 41 -33.19 -12.41 17.62
CA ALA A 41 -32.04 -13.12 17.06
C ALA A 41 -30.96 -12.20 16.50
N ILE A 42 -31.19 -10.88 16.46
CA ILE A 42 -30.32 -9.94 15.77
C ILE A 42 -30.02 -8.77 16.69
N SER A 43 -28.74 -8.45 16.88
CA SER A 43 -28.32 -7.28 17.65
C SER A 43 -27.39 -6.38 16.83
N LEU A 44 -27.60 -5.07 16.94
CA LEU A 44 -26.79 -4.06 16.26
C LEU A 44 -25.79 -3.45 17.24
N ARG A 45 -24.53 -3.38 16.82
CA ARG A 45 -23.45 -2.71 17.54
C ARG A 45 -22.82 -1.66 16.67
N THR A 46 -22.61 -0.49 17.24
CA THR A 46 -21.93 0.62 16.58
C THR A 46 -20.84 1.15 17.49
N GLY A 47 -19.70 1.51 16.93
CA GLY A 47 -18.58 2.03 17.69
C GLY A 47 -17.58 2.78 16.83
N PHE A 48 -16.48 3.16 17.43
CA PHE A 48 -15.31 3.71 16.75
C PHE A 48 -14.15 2.74 16.89
N TYR A 49 -13.40 2.58 15.81
CA TYR A 49 -12.25 1.71 15.70
C TYR A 49 -11.09 2.53 15.12
N GLY A 50 -9.96 2.55 15.83
CA GLY A 50 -8.72 3.13 15.34
C GLY A 50 -7.66 2.05 15.33
N ASP A 51 -6.91 1.96 14.24
CA ASP A 51 -5.81 1.01 14.09
C ASP A 51 -4.55 1.69 13.57
N TYR A 52 -3.43 1.17 14.05
CA TYR A 52 -2.10 1.59 13.68
C TYR A 52 -1.26 0.37 13.38
N VAL A 53 -0.86 0.25 12.11
CA VAL A 53 0.04 -0.80 11.62
C VAL A 53 1.42 -0.22 11.42
N PHE A 54 2.42 -0.83 12.07
CA PHE A 54 3.82 -0.45 11.94
C PHE A 54 4.62 -1.56 11.25
N ASP A 55 5.76 -1.19 10.67
CA ASP A 55 6.81 -2.09 10.19
C ASP A 55 6.32 -3.20 9.25
N ARG A 56 5.45 -2.83 8.29
CA ARG A 56 5.00 -3.79 7.29
C ARG A 56 6.01 -3.89 6.15
N VAL A 57 6.43 -5.12 5.86
CA VAL A 57 7.26 -5.43 4.69
C VAL A 57 6.37 -5.66 3.47
N LEU A 58 6.50 -4.83 2.44
CA LEU A 58 5.71 -4.96 1.21
C LEU A 58 6.57 -5.55 0.10
N LYS A 59 6.07 -6.58 -0.59
CA LYS A 59 6.74 -7.11 -1.78
C LYS A 59 6.32 -6.28 -3.00
N THR A 60 7.29 -5.89 -3.83
CA THR A 60 7.03 -5.25 -5.12
C THR A 60 6.47 -6.25 -6.13
N ASP A 61 5.40 -5.88 -6.82
CA ASP A 61 4.84 -6.65 -7.93
C ASP A 61 5.18 -5.93 -9.25
N VAL A 62 6.24 -6.40 -9.89
CA VAL A 62 6.74 -5.84 -11.15
C VAL A 62 7.20 -6.95 -12.07
N ALA A 63 7.21 -6.70 -13.38
CA ALA A 63 7.75 -7.65 -14.35
C ALA A 63 9.25 -7.90 -14.14
N LYS A 64 9.73 -9.11 -14.47
CA LYS A 64 11.15 -9.50 -14.33
C LYS A 64 12.09 -8.64 -15.17
N THR A 65 11.62 -8.18 -16.32
CA THR A 65 12.35 -7.25 -17.19
C THR A 65 11.53 -5.99 -17.44
N PHE A 66 12.21 -4.93 -17.84
CA PHE A 66 11.62 -3.70 -18.32
C PHE A 66 12.48 -3.12 -19.44
N SER A 67 11.84 -2.39 -20.36
CA SER A 67 12.51 -1.81 -21.52
C SER A 67 13.06 -0.42 -21.20
N MET A 68 14.35 -0.20 -21.42
CA MET A 68 15.01 1.10 -21.32
C MET A 68 16.23 1.16 -22.25
N GLY A 69 17.01 2.25 -22.23
CA GLY A 69 18.26 2.34 -22.99
C GLY A 69 19.32 1.32 -22.51
N ALA A 70 20.20 0.93 -23.41
CA ALA A 70 21.36 0.08 -23.09
C ALA A 70 22.20 0.74 -21.99
N ALA A 71 22.79 -0.06 -21.08
CA ALA A 71 23.72 0.48 -20.10
C ALA A 71 24.95 1.08 -20.81
N PRO A 72 25.49 2.23 -20.35
CA PRO A 72 26.77 2.73 -20.83
C PRO A 72 27.88 1.69 -20.59
N THR A 73 28.67 1.36 -21.62
CA THR A 73 29.77 0.36 -21.53
C THR A 73 31.14 0.93 -21.89
N GLY A 74 31.36 2.24 -21.74
CA GLY A 74 32.64 2.89 -22.07
C GLY A 74 32.79 4.27 -21.42
N SER A 75 33.90 4.94 -21.70
CA SER A 75 34.23 6.29 -21.20
C SER A 75 33.85 7.42 -22.16
N THR A 76 33.22 7.09 -23.30
CA THR A 76 32.79 8.07 -24.30
C THR A 76 31.28 8.30 -24.22
N GLU A 77 30.87 9.56 -24.38
CA GLU A 77 29.46 9.92 -24.49
C GLU A 77 28.79 9.21 -25.68
N SER A 78 27.52 8.85 -25.53
CA SER A 78 26.76 8.15 -26.59
C SER A 78 25.26 8.47 -26.50
N ASN A 79 24.53 8.25 -27.58
CA ASN A 79 23.08 8.42 -27.61
C ASN A 79 22.39 7.07 -27.42
N PHE A 80 21.37 7.03 -26.58
CA PHE A 80 20.63 5.84 -26.16
C PHE A 80 19.21 5.89 -26.73
N THR A 81 19.06 5.56 -28.01
CA THR A 81 17.75 5.64 -28.70
C THR A 81 17.06 4.30 -28.93
N THR A 82 17.74 3.20 -28.63
CA THR A 82 17.23 1.83 -28.86
C THR A 82 16.77 1.21 -27.54
N LEU A 83 15.51 0.79 -27.48
CA LEU A 83 14.97 0.04 -26.35
C LEU A 83 15.67 -1.31 -26.23
N THR A 84 16.11 -1.61 -25.03
CA THR A 84 16.76 -2.86 -24.64
C THR A 84 16.04 -3.40 -23.41
N GLU A 85 15.68 -4.69 -23.44
CA GLU A 85 15.14 -5.38 -22.27
C GLU A 85 16.22 -5.55 -21.20
N ARG A 86 15.93 -5.11 -19.97
CA ARG A 86 16.87 -5.17 -18.86
C ARG A 86 16.25 -5.82 -17.62
N PRO A 87 17.05 -6.46 -16.76
CA PRO A 87 16.57 -6.95 -15.47
C PRO A 87 15.97 -5.81 -14.66
N ASN A 88 14.76 -6.00 -14.17
CA ASN A 88 14.06 -5.02 -13.36
C ASN A 88 14.62 -5.02 -11.93
N PRO A 89 15.22 -3.92 -11.46
CA PRO A 89 15.86 -3.86 -10.14
C PRO A 89 14.85 -4.01 -9.00
N ALA A 90 13.60 -3.56 -9.18
CA ALA A 90 12.53 -3.78 -8.20
C ALA A 90 12.03 -5.23 -8.17
N TYR A 91 12.38 -6.10 -9.13
CA TYR A 91 11.89 -7.48 -9.14
C TYR A 91 12.38 -8.26 -7.91
N ASN A 92 11.46 -8.90 -7.18
CA ASN A 92 11.73 -9.59 -5.91
C ASN A 92 12.34 -8.70 -4.81
N LYS A 93 12.13 -7.38 -4.87
CA LYS A 93 12.52 -6.47 -3.79
C LYS A 93 11.37 -6.25 -2.82
N HIS A 94 11.74 -5.63 -1.70
CA HIS A 94 10.80 -5.26 -0.65
C HIS A 94 10.89 -3.75 -0.39
N LEU A 95 9.75 -3.16 -0.10
CA LEU A 95 9.65 -1.86 0.55
C LEU A 95 9.68 -2.12 2.06
N HIS A 96 10.53 -1.35 2.75
CA HIS A 96 10.81 -1.49 4.17
C HIS A 96 10.13 -0.32 4.89
N ASP A 97 9.56 -0.56 6.06
CA ASP A 97 8.87 0.48 6.84
C ASP A 97 7.65 1.05 6.10
N ALA A 98 6.58 0.27 6.04
CA ALA A 98 5.26 0.78 5.69
C ALA A 98 4.39 0.92 6.95
N GLU A 99 3.83 2.12 7.13
CA GLU A 99 2.93 2.47 8.22
C GLU A 99 1.56 2.84 7.66
N LEU A 100 0.50 2.34 8.30
CA LEU A 100 -0.88 2.63 7.95
C LEU A 100 -1.64 3.05 9.19
N PHE A 101 -2.40 4.13 9.05
CA PHE A 101 -3.20 4.72 10.09
C PHE A 101 -4.64 4.71 9.61
N THR A 102 -5.52 4.02 10.33
CA THR A 102 -6.94 3.95 9.97
C THR A 102 -7.78 4.40 11.15
N ASN A 103 -8.69 5.34 10.91
CA ASN A 103 -9.72 5.73 11.87
C ASN A 103 -11.08 5.51 11.22
N ALA A 104 -11.91 4.66 11.80
CA ALA A 104 -13.17 4.25 11.22
C ALA A 104 -14.30 4.15 12.25
N GLY A 105 -15.52 4.44 11.81
CA GLY A 105 -16.72 3.95 12.48
C GLY A 105 -16.89 2.46 12.19
N TYR A 106 -17.33 1.71 13.20
CA TYR A 106 -17.61 0.29 13.14
C TYR A 106 -19.10 0.07 13.29
N ILE A 107 -19.67 -0.77 12.44
CA ILE A 107 -21.06 -1.24 12.57
C ILE A 107 -21.04 -2.75 12.41
N ALA A 108 -21.73 -3.45 13.30
CA ALA A 108 -21.84 -4.90 13.25
C ALA A 108 -23.24 -5.38 13.59
N LEU A 109 -23.68 -6.35 12.82
CA LEU A 109 -24.93 -7.07 12.95
C LEU A 109 -24.60 -8.47 13.44
N ASN A 110 -24.92 -8.73 14.70
CA ASN A 110 -24.90 -10.07 15.22
C ASN A 110 -26.18 -10.81 14.80
N ILE A 111 -26.05 -12.09 14.46
CA ILE A 111 -27.14 -12.99 14.10
C ILE A 111 -26.98 -14.28 14.90
N TRP A 112 -28.04 -14.66 15.60
CA TRP A 112 -28.20 -15.89 16.39
C TRP A 112 -27.09 -16.14 17.41
N ASP A 113 -26.48 -15.09 17.97
CA ASP A 113 -25.38 -15.19 18.93
C ASP A 113 -24.21 -16.06 18.45
N ARG A 114 -24.04 -16.22 17.13
CA ARG A 114 -23.04 -17.12 16.55
C ARG A 114 -22.32 -16.56 15.34
N PHE A 115 -22.93 -15.58 14.70
CA PHE A 115 -22.41 -14.96 13.49
C PHE A 115 -22.47 -13.45 13.62
N ASP A 116 -21.48 -12.76 13.09
CA ASP A 116 -21.36 -11.31 13.16
C ASP A 116 -20.87 -10.81 11.81
N VAL A 117 -21.71 -10.04 11.12
CA VAL A 117 -21.32 -9.33 9.91
C VAL A 117 -21.00 -7.91 10.32
N PHE A 118 -19.81 -7.44 9.97
CA PHE A 118 -19.38 -6.11 10.32
C PHE A 118 -18.86 -5.35 9.12
N CYS A 119 -18.99 -4.04 9.18
CA CYS A 119 -18.33 -3.15 8.26
C CYS A 119 -17.67 -2.01 9.03
N THR A 120 -16.63 -1.47 8.42
CA THR A 120 -16.03 -0.22 8.89
C THR A 120 -16.07 0.81 7.78
N LEU A 121 -16.32 2.05 8.17
CA LEU A 121 -16.30 3.21 7.28
C LEU A 121 -15.44 4.27 7.93
N GLY A 122 -14.36 4.65 7.28
CA GLY A 122 -13.35 5.46 7.91
C GLY A 122 -12.49 6.23 6.93
N ALA A 123 -11.34 6.65 7.42
CA ALA A 123 -10.30 7.23 6.64
C ALA A 123 -8.96 6.58 6.97
N THR A 124 -8.17 6.33 5.94
CA THR A 124 -6.83 5.76 6.04
C THR A 124 -5.82 6.71 5.41
N SER A 125 -4.68 6.86 6.08
CA SER A 125 -3.46 7.46 5.55
C SER A 125 -2.29 6.51 5.72
N GLY A 126 -1.26 6.67 4.90
CA GLY A 126 -0.10 5.80 4.91
C GLY A 126 1.21 6.52 4.67
N TYR A 127 2.27 5.85 5.12
CA TYR A 127 3.65 6.21 4.88
C TYR A 127 4.40 4.97 4.40
N ILE A 128 5.17 5.11 3.32
CA ILE A 128 5.94 4.01 2.74
C ILE A 128 7.34 4.51 2.48
N LYS A 129 8.34 3.78 3.00
CA LYS A 129 9.75 4.01 2.72
C LYS A 129 10.33 2.85 1.90
N GLY A 130 11.44 3.10 1.21
CA GLY A 130 12.19 2.05 0.56
C GLY A 130 13.44 2.53 -0.13
N ASN A 131 14.28 1.57 -0.52
CA ASN A 131 15.41 1.83 -1.41
C ASN A 131 14.90 2.22 -2.81
N SER A 132 15.64 3.10 -3.49
CA SER A 132 15.33 3.53 -4.85
C SER A 132 15.24 2.41 -5.89
N GLU A 133 15.89 1.27 -5.67
CA GLU A 133 15.72 0.03 -6.45
C GLU A 133 14.27 -0.45 -6.44
N SER A 134 13.64 -0.48 -5.26
CA SER A 134 12.26 -0.95 -5.08
C SER A 134 11.24 -0.03 -5.73
N PHE A 135 11.59 1.24 -5.96
CA PHE A 135 10.78 2.24 -6.67
C PHE A 135 11.14 2.38 -8.16
N ASN A 136 12.02 1.53 -8.69
CA ASN A 136 12.49 1.61 -10.08
C ASN A 136 12.99 2.99 -10.48
N MET A 137 13.84 3.59 -9.65
CA MET A 137 14.44 4.88 -9.97
C MET A 137 15.44 4.71 -11.12
N ILE A 138 15.15 5.37 -12.24
CA ILE A 138 15.96 5.33 -13.46
C ILE A 138 16.45 6.73 -13.82
N GLY A 139 17.61 6.79 -14.46
CA GLY A 139 18.26 8.01 -14.87
C GLY A 139 18.87 7.89 -16.25
N LEU A 140 19.36 9.03 -16.73
CA LEU A 140 20.04 9.18 -18.00
C LEU A 140 21.43 9.79 -17.76
N ILE A 141 22.49 9.07 -18.09
CA ILE A 141 23.89 9.47 -17.83
C ILE A 141 24.74 9.26 -19.08
N GLY A 142 25.70 10.16 -19.34
CA GLY A 142 26.71 9.96 -20.41
C GLY A 142 26.17 10.16 -21.83
N VAL A 143 25.21 11.09 -21.98
CA VAL A 143 24.62 11.45 -23.27
C VAL A 143 25.55 12.39 -24.04
N ALA A 144 25.64 12.21 -25.36
CA ALA A 144 26.44 13.07 -26.21
C ALA A 144 25.75 14.41 -26.51
N GLY A 145 26.51 15.50 -26.42
CA GLY A 145 26.08 16.84 -26.84
C GLY A 145 25.41 17.68 -25.74
N GLY A 146 25.07 18.92 -26.08
CA GLY A 146 24.61 19.93 -25.12
C GLY A 146 23.12 19.88 -24.77
N THR A 147 22.33 18.99 -25.40
CA THR A 147 20.88 18.90 -25.23
C THR A 147 20.40 17.45 -25.30
N ILE A 148 19.45 17.08 -24.45
CA ILE A 148 18.82 15.75 -24.45
C ILE A 148 17.84 15.64 -25.63
N ALA A 149 18.04 14.67 -26.52
CA ALA A 149 17.14 14.41 -27.65
C ALA A 149 15.77 13.87 -27.19
N ALA A 150 14.72 14.08 -27.98
CA ALA A 150 13.36 13.61 -27.62
C ALA A 150 13.23 12.08 -27.62
N THR A 151 14.13 11.39 -28.33
CA THR A 151 14.19 9.93 -28.44
C THR A 151 15.14 9.30 -27.43
N GLU A 152 15.71 10.09 -26.52
CA GLU A 152 16.75 9.65 -25.60
C GLU A 152 16.14 8.87 -24.42
N LEU A 153 16.53 7.60 -24.28
CA LEU A 153 16.00 6.68 -23.28
C LEU A 153 16.85 6.69 -22.01
N PRO A 154 16.24 6.66 -20.81
CA PRO A 154 16.97 6.38 -19.57
C PRO A 154 17.82 5.13 -19.71
N ASN A 155 19.05 5.17 -19.22
CA ASN A 155 20.07 4.15 -19.48
C ASN A 155 20.74 3.60 -18.20
N VAL A 156 20.40 4.13 -17.03
CA VAL A 156 20.92 3.67 -15.74
C VAL A 156 19.80 3.49 -14.73
N THR A 157 19.95 2.50 -13.85
CA THR A 157 19.16 2.38 -12.63
C THR A 157 19.93 3.03 -11.49
N ILE A 158 19.27 3.88 -10.71
CA ILE A 158 19.88 4.51 -9.54
C ILE A 158 19.52 3.69 -8.29
N THR A 159 20.51 2.99 -7.74
CA THR A 159 20.33 2.04 -6.64
C THR A 159 20.75 2.58 -5.26
N ASN A 160 21.44 3.73 -5.25
CA ASN A 160 21.94 4.39 -4.04
C ASN A 160 21.03 5.56 -3.66
N GLY A 161 19.79 5.24 -3.28
CA GLY A 161 18.83 6.23 -2.84
C GLY A 161 17.76 5.66 -1.92
N ILE A 162 17.06 6.58 -1.28
CA ILE A 162 15.90 6.36 -0.43
C ILE A 162 14.75 7.14 -1.05
N VAL A 163 13.60 6.51 -1.12
CA VAL A 163 12.34 7.12 -1.53
C VAL A 163 11.35 6.97 -0.39
N GLU A 164 10.68 8.07 -0.07
CA GLU A 164 9.67 8.17 0.97
C GLU A 164 8.39 8.72 0.34
N LEU A 165 7.27 8.08 0.66
CA LEU A 165 5.97 8.36 0.10
C LEU A 165 4.97 8.54 1.23
N TYR A 166 4.32 9.71 1.25
CA TYR A 166 3.25 10.04 2.17
C TYR A 166 1.95 10.12 1.39
N THR A 167 0.91 9.47 1.90
CA THR A 167 -0.42 9.55 1.30
C THR A 167 -1.31 10.53 2.03
N ASP A 168 -2.30 11.09 1.32
CA ASP A 168 -3.37 11.81 1.98
C ASP A 168 -4.29 10.86 2.76
N THR A 169 -5.06 11.45 3.67
CA THR A 169 -6.14 10.76 4.38
C THR A 169 -7.33 10.62 3.44
N THR A 170 -7.67 9.40 3.07
CA THR A 170 -8.80 9.13 2.17
C THR A 170 -9.77 8.15 2.76
N PHE A 171 -11.00 8.20 2.26
CA PHE A 171 -12.03 7.25 2.63
C PHE A 171 -11.53 5.80 2.48
N SER A 172 -11.75 5.02 3.52
CA SER A 172 -11.51 3.59 3.57
C SER A 172 -12.76 2.88 4.06
N TRP A 173 -12.93 1.66 3.59
CA TRP A 173 -14.01 0.81 4.05
C TRP A 173 -13.52 -0.61 4.21
N SER A 174 -14.15 -1.34 5.12
CA SER A 174 -14.00 -2.78 5.21
C SER A 174 -15.35 -3.46 5.39
N VAL A 175 -15.41 -4.71 4.98
CA VAL A 175 -16.50 -5.63 5.29
C VAL A 175 -15.89 -6.92 5.78
N GLY A 176 -16.49 -7.51 6.79
CA GLY A 176 -16.05 -8.77 7.32
C GLY A 176 -17.19 -9.55 7.93
N ALA A 177 -16.91 -10.82 8.17
CA ALA A 177 -17.79 -11.72 8.87
C ALA A 177 -16.95 -12.57 9.81
N ARG A 178 -17.47 -12.85 10.99
CA ARG A 178 -16.90 -13.82 11.93
C ARG A 178 -18.00 -14.67 12.51
N GLY A 179 -17.67 -15.88 12.90
CA GLY A 179 -18.64 -16.74 13.57
C GLY A 179 -18.06 -18.01 14.15
N ALA A 180 -18.85 -18.62 15.03
CA ALA A 180 -18.57 -19.93 15.61
C ALA A 180 -18.90 -21.03 14.60
N LEU A 181 -17.88 -21.80 14.21
CA LEU A 181 -18.02 -22.96 13.33
C LEU A 181 -18.43 -24.21 14.10
N TRP A 182 -17.98 -24.32 15.36
CA TRP A 182 -18.24 -25.47 16.20
C TRP A 182 -18.15 -25.10 17.68
N GLU A 183 -19.07 -25.64 18.46
CA GLU A 183 -19.11 -25.51 19.91
C GLU A 183 -19.32 -26.91 20.51
N CYS A 184 -18.50 -27.27 21.50
CA CYS A 184 -18.73 -28.47 22.32
C CYS A 184 -18.34 -28.20 23.76
N GLY A 185 -19.33 -28.16 24.64
CA GLY A 185 -19.13 -27.85 26.05
C GLY A 185 -18.50 -26.48 26.22
N CYS A 186 -17.26 -26.45 26.71
CA CYS A 186 -16.50 -25.22 26.94
C CYS A 186 -15.59 -24.82 25.78
N ALA A 187 -15.50 -25.63 24.70
CA ALA A 187 -14.64 -25.37 23.56
C ALA A 187 -15.42 -24.72 22.40
N THR A 188 -14.85 -23.67 21.80
CA THR A 188 -15.42 -22.98 20.63
C THR A 188 -14.37 -22.82 19.55
N LEU A 189 -14.67 -23.28 18.33
CA LEU A 189 -13.90 -23.03 17.13
C LEU A 189 -14.59 -21.93 16.34
N GLY A 190 -13.91 -20.82 16.12
CA GLY A 190 -14.41 -19.69 15.33
C GLY A 190 -13.53 -19.40 14.13
N ALA A 191 -14.12 -18.74 13.14
CA ALA A 191 -13.41 -18.24 11.97
C ALA A 191 -13.85 -16.80 11.66
N GLU A 192 -12.96 -16.06 11.01
CA GLU A 192 -13.19 -14.70 10.57
C GLU A 192 -12.65 -14.47 9.16
N PHE A 193 -13.26 -13.50 8.51
CA PHE A 193 -12.90 -13.01 7.20
C PHE A 193 -13.10 -11.51 7.16
N GLN A 194 -12.15 -10.77 6.61
CA GLN A 194 -12.29 -9.35 6.39
C GLN A 194 -11.64 -8.95 5.07
N TYR A 195 -12.30 -8.04 4.37
CA TYR A 195 -11.77 -7.32 3.22
C TYR A 195 -11.77 -5.84 3.52
N ALA A 196 -10.64 -5.18 3.30
CA ALA A 196 -10.50 -3.73 3.40
C ALA A 196 -9.97 -3.13 2.11
N GLN A 197 -10.47 -1.94 1.78
CA GLN A 197 -10.04 -1.20 0.61
C GLN A 197 -9.92 0.29 0.89
N SER A 198 -8.90 0.91 0.33
CA SER A 198 -8.76 2.37 0.25
C SER A 198 -8.03 2.77 -1.03
N LYS A 199 -8.21 4.01 -1.48
CA LYS A 199 -7.50 4.55 -2.65
C LYS A 199 -6.88 5.91 -2.32
N PRO A 200 -5.88 5.94 -1.42
CA PRO A 200 -5.24 7.18 -1.08
C PRO A 200 -4.41 7.76 -2.24
N ARG A 201 -4.38 9.08 -2.33
CA ARG A 201 -3.52 9.82 -3.26
C ARG A 201 -2.18 10.06 -2.58
N ILE A 202 -1.14 10.14 -3.38
CA ILE A 202 0.18 10.50 -2.85
C ILE A 202 0.18 12.01 -2.61
N GLN A 203 0.43 12.41 -1.38
CA GLN A 203 0.51 13.80 -0.96
C GLN A 203 1.94 14.33 -1.09
N GLU A 204 2.93 13.53 -0.74
CA GLU A 204 4.33 13.92 -0.80
C GLU A 204 5.18 12.74 -1.25
N LEU A 205 6.07 13.01 -2.21
CA LEU A 205 7.08 12.08 -2.67
C LEU A 205 8.45 12.72 -2.46
N ASN A 206 9.22 12.12 -1.57
CA ASN A 206 10.56 12.53 -1.23
C ASN A 206 11.55 11.53 -1.84
N VAL A 207 12.49 12.07 -2.60
CA VAL A 207 13.56 11.28 -3.23
C VAL A 207 14.88 11.84 -2.76
N LEU A 208 15.69 10.97 -2.15
CA LEU A 208 17.03 11.28 -1.67
C LEU A 208 18.00 10.27 -2.27
N SER A 209 18.86 10.71 -3.16
CA SER A 209 19.92 9.88 -3.75
C SER A 209 21.24 10.64 -3.77
N ASN A 210 22.32 9.93 -4.07
CA ASN A 210 23.62 10.54 -4.32
C ASN A 210 23.60 11.54 -5.50
N ALA A 211 22.69 11.35 -6.46
CA ALA A 211 22.59 12.15 -7.68
C ALA A 211 21.59 13.32 -7.57
N ALA A 212 20.50 13.12 -6.85
CA ALA A 212 19.41 14.10 -6.77
C ALA A 212 18.68 14.01 -5.42
N ARG A 213 18.28 15.19 -4.91
CA ARG A 213 17.35 15.33 -3.78
C ARG A 213 16.22 16.27 -4.17
N PHE A 214 14.98 15.80 -4.09
CA PHE A 214 13.81 16.63 -4.36
C PHE A 214 12.57 16.10 -3.64
N THR A 215 11.63 17.02 -3.44
CA THR A 215 10.31 16.74 -2.86
C THR A 215 9.25 17.19 -3.87
N ILE A 216 8.29 16.31 -4.14
CA ILE A 216 7.14 16.62 -4.99
C ILE A 216 5.89 16.60 -4.12
N HIS A 217 5.20 17.73 -4.05
CA HIS A 217 3.90 17.82 -3.41
C HIS A 217 2.81 17.48 -4.43
N ARG A 218 1.92 16.56 -4.06
CA ARG A 218 0.86 16.00 -4.92
C ARG A 218 1.42 15.54 -6.27
N PRO A 219 2.36 14.58 -6.29
CA PRO A 219 3.01 14.15 -7.51
C PRO A 219 2.01 13.71 -8.57
N GLN A 220 2.29 14.14 -9.79
CA GLN A 220 1.57 13.73 -10.99
C GLN A 220 2.58 13.14 -11.98
N GLY A 221 2.12 12.18 -12.77
CA GLY A 221 2.98 11.44 -13.69
C GLY A 221 2.22 10.87 -14.87
N TYR A 222 2.93 10.08 -15.66
CA TYR A 222 2.40 9.43 -16.86
C TYR A 222 2.02 7.99 -16.54
N LYS A 223 0.79 7.61 -16.88
CA LYS A 223 0.28 6.24 -16.68
C LYS A 223 0.21 5.52 -18.02
N GLY A 224 0.82 4.34 -18.12
CA GLY A 224 0.78 3.51 -19.34
C GLY A 224 1.53 4.09 -20.55
N VAL A 225 2.49 4.98 -20.32
CA VAL A 225 3.31 5.59 -21.39
C VAL A 225 4.66 4.87 -21.47
N SER A 226 5.08 4.51 -22.68
CA SER A 226 6.41 3.93 -22.92
C SER A 226 7.50 4.99 -22.81
N LEU A 227 8.68 4.60 -22.33
CA LEU A 227 9.86 5.47 -22.36
C LEU A 227 10.27 5.80 -23.82
N PRO A 228 10.83 7.00 -24.07
CA PRO A 228 11.11 8.05 -23.09
C PRO A 228 9.87 8.91 -22.80
N LEU A 229 9.85 9.52 -21.62
CA LEU A 229 8.83 10.50 -21.29
C LEU A 229 9.01 11.78 -22.14
N PRO A 230 7.93 12.57 -22.36
CA PRO A 230 8.02 13.84 -23.08
C PRO A 230 9.12 14.77 -22.54
N GLN A 231 9.78 15.54 -23.42
CA GLN A 231 10.87 16.44 -23.01
C GLN A 231 10.46 17.53 -22.02
N ASN A 232 9.17 17.87 -21.91
CA ASN A 232 8.63 18.80 -20.91
C ASN A 232 8.26 18.12 -19.58
N ALA A 233 8.36 16.79 -19.45
CA ALA A 233 8.03 16.04 -18.23
C ALA A 233 8.78 16.59 -17.01
N GLY A 234 8.06 16.88 -15.93
CA GLY A 234 8.64 17.51 -14.73
C GLY A 234 8.70 19.05 -14.76
N THR A 235 8.33 19.70 -15.87
CA THR A 235 8.08 21.16 -15.92
C THR A 235 6.60 21.49 -15.68
N LYS A 236 6.30 22.77 -15.46
CA LYS A 236 4.92 23.30 -15.46
C LYS A 236 4.19 23.17 -16.81
N ALA A 237 4.91 22.94 -17.91
CA ALA A 237 4.34 22.79 -19.24
C ALA A 237 4.00 21.33 -19.59
N ALA A 238 4.24 20.38 -18.67
CA ALA A 238 3.86 18.98 -18.87
C ALA A 238 2.34 18.83 -18.95
N THR A 239 1.87 18.13 -19.98
CA THR A 239 0.46 17.81 -20.21
C THR A 239 0.19 16.33 -19.95
N ASP A 240 -1.08 15.95 -19.93
CA ASP A 240 -1.55 14.56 -19.84
C ASP A 240 -1.15 13.82 -18.55
N LEU A 241 -0.84 14.59 -17.50
CA LEU A 241 -0.49 14.08 -16.20
C LEU A 241 -1.70 13.51 -15.46
N LYS A 242 -1.47 12.42 -14.71
CA LYS A 242 -2.42 11.80 -13.79
C LYS A 242 -1.91 11.92 -12.37
N ASN A 243 -2.83 12.06 -11.41
CA ASN A 243 -2.47 12.05 -10.01
C ASN A 243 -1.91 10.68 -9.64
N ALA A 244 -0.82 10.67 -8.87
CA ALA A 244 -0.28 9.44 -8.34
C ALA A 244 -1.18 8.94 -7.19
N THR A 245 -1.73 7.74 -7.35
CA THR A 245 -2.62 7.10 -6.39
C THR A 245 -2.11 5.72 -6.03
N LEU A 246 -2.52 5.24 -4.87
CA LEU A 246 -2.18 3.93 -4.35
C LEU A 246 -3.49 3.17 -4.13
N ASP A 247 -3.70 2.09 -4.86
CA ASP A 247 -4.83 1.19 -4.64
C ASP A 247 -4.46 0.18 -3.56
N TYR A 248 -5.10 0.32 -2.39
CA TYR A 248 -4.92 -0.56 -1.26
C TYR A 248 -6.02 -1.60 -1.20
N HIS A 249 -5.60 -2.87 -1.14
CA HIS A 249 -6.49 -4.01 -0.93
C HIS A 249 -5.92 -4.92 0.14
N GLU A 250 -6.73 -5.30 1.11
CA GLU A 250 -6.32 -6.25 2.13
C GLU A 250 -7.38 -7.32 2.33
N TRP A 251 -6.95 -8.58 2.29
CA TRP A 251 -7.74 -9.73 2.70
C TRP A 251 -7.16 -10.29 4.00
N GLN A 252 -8.03 -10.59 4.95
CA GLN A 252 -7.66 -11.23 6.20
C GLN A 252 -8.58 -12.42 6.43
N VAL A 253 -7.98 -13.53 6.85
CA VAL A 253 -8.69 -14.76 7.21
C VAL A 253 -8.08 -15.27 8.51
N GLY A 254 -8.94 -15.56 9.48
CA GLY A 254 -8.52 -16.08 10.77
C GLY A 254 -9.33 -17.30 11.18
N ALA A 255 -8.72 -18.17 11.96
CA ALA A 255 -9.40 -19.22 12.68
C ALA A 255 -8.80 -19.36 14.07
N ALA A 256 -9.63 -19.55 15.08
CA ALA A 256 -9.18 -19.71 16.45
C ALA A 256 -10.01 -20.75 17.20
N LEU A 257 -9.37 -21.43 18.15
CA LEU A 257 -9.98 -22.33 19.11
C LEU A 257 -9.85 -21.71 20.50
N SER A 258 -10.98 -21.51 21.18
CA SER A 258 -11.03 -21.05 22.56
C SER A 258 -11.56 -22.15 23.48
N TYR A 259 -11.20 -22.07 24.76
CA TYR A 259 -11.73 -22.94 25.79
C TYR A 259 -12.06 -22.13 27.05
N ARG A 260 -13.30 -22.21 27.55
CA ARG A 260 -13.74 -21.48 28.74
C ARG A 260 -13.32 -22.19 30.04
N LEU A 261 -12.45 -21.56 30.82
CA LEU A 261 -11.98 -21.98 32.15
C LEU A 261 -12.54 -21.05 33.23
N ASN A 262 -13.81 -21.22 33.62
CA ASN A 262 -14.50 -20.38 34.61
C ASN A 262 -14.38 -18.88 34.31
N MET A 263 -13.37 -18.19 34.85
CA MET A 263 -13.11 -16.74 34.68
C MET A 263 -12.11 -16.41 33.56
N LEU A 264 -11.43 -17.40 32.98
CA LEU A 264 -10.44 -17.21 31.92
C LEU A 264 -10.87 -17.94 30.65
N VAL A 265 -10.69 -17.33 29.48
CA VAL A 265 -10.93 -18.00 28.19
C VAL A 265 -9.65 -17.91 27.35
N PRO A 266 -8.70 -18.85 27.52
CA PRO A 266 -7.58 -18.95 26.59
C PRO A 266 -8.08 -19.26 25.18
N TYR A 267 -7.39 -18.68 24.19
CA TYR A 267 -7.56 -19.03 22.79
C TYR A 267 -6.22 -19.18 22.09
N ILE A 268 -6.22 -20.01 21.04
CA ILE A 268 -5.13 -20.11 20.08
C ILE A 268 -5.71 -19.88 18.70
N GLY A 269 -5.09 -19.01 17.91
CA GLY A 269 -5.56 -18.68 16.58
C GLY A 269 -4.44 -18.53 15.57
N VAL A 270 -4.80 -18.71 14.31
CA VAL A 270 -3.97 -18.41 13.15
C VAL A 270 -4.70 -17.35 12.35
N GLN A 271 -3.99 -16.27 12.04
CA GLN A 271 -4.46 -15.23 11.13
C GLN A 271 -3.51 -15.15 9.94
N TRP A 272 -4.10 -15.01 8.76
CA TRP A 272 -3.41 -14.77 7.51
C TRP A 272 -3.94 -13.48 6.92
N SER A 273 -3.04 -12.56 6.59
CA SER A 273 -3.36 -11.32 5.87
C SER A 273 -2.56 -11.25 4.57
N ARG A 274 -3.19 -10.72 3.52
CA ARG A 274 -2.53 -10.31 2.29
C ARG A 274 -2.96 -8.91 1.92
N ALA A 275 -2.00 -8.01 2.00
CA ALA A 275 -2.14 -6.65 1.52
C ALA A 275 -1.46 -6.48 0.16
N SER A 276 -2.11 -5.72 -0.72
CA SER A 276 -1.58 -5.29 -2.01
C SER A 276 -1.66 -3.77 -2.11
N PHE A 277 -0.61 -3.18 -2.67
CA PHE A 277 -0.55 -1.78 -3.03
C PHE A 277 -0.17 -1.65 -4.49
N ASP A 278 -1.08 -1.09 -5.29
CA ASP A 278 -0.82 -0.83 -6.71
C ASP A 278 -0.70 0.68 -6.94
N ALA A 279 0.44 1.10 -7.48
CA ALA A 279 0.71 2.48 -7.88
C ALA A 279 0.48 2.70 -9.38
N ASP A 280 -0.30 1.84 -10.03
CA ASP A 280 -0.78 1.98 -11.40
C ASP A 280 0.35 2.07 -12.45
N THR A 281 1.56 1.60 -12.12
CA THR A 281 2.80 1.76 -12.90
C THR A 281 3.10 3.21 -13.32
N ILE A 282 2.67 4.19 -12.51
CA ILE A 282 2.84 5.60 -12.82
C ILE A 282 4.33 5.99 -12.89
N GLN A 283 4.71 6.71 -13.94
CA GLN A 283 6.06 7.24 -14.12
C GLN A 283 6.10 8.72 -13.76
N ILE A 284 6.85 9.07 -12.72
CA ILE A 284 6.97 10.44 -12.21
C ILE A 284 8.35 10.98 -12.59
N ALA A 285 8.37 12.07 -13.35
CA ALA A 285 9.61 12.73 -13.72
C ALA A 285 10.12 13.64 -12.60
N GLN A 286 11.44 13.74 -12.46
CA GLN A 286 12.07 14.72 -11.58
C GLN A 286 11.60 16.14 -11.92
N PRO A 287 11.28 17.00 -10.92
CA PRO A 287 10.97 18.39 -11.16
C PRO A 287 12.11 19.11 -11.86
N LYS A 288 11.78 19.85 -12.93
CA LYS A 288 12.74 20.65 -13.70
C LYS A 288 12.20 22.02 -14.03
N LEU A 289 13.13 22.97 -14.19
CA LEU A 289 12.82 24.30 -14.67
C LEU A 289 12.51 24.24 -16.18
N ALA A 290 11.58 25.09 -16.64
CA ALA A 290 11.27 25.20 -18.07
C ALA A 290 12.46 25.73 -18.88
N THR A 291 13.31 26.54 -18.24
CA THR A 291 14.58 27.02 -18.79
C THR A 291 15.62 26.94 -17.69
N PRO A 292 16.80 26.36 -17.94
CA PRO A 292 17.91 26.38 -16.98
C PRO A 292 18.26 27.82 -16.60
N VAL A 293 18.25 28.13 -15.30
CA VAL A 293 18.58 29.48 -14.80
C VAL A 293 20.09 29.65 -14.61
N MET A 294 20.81 28.54 -14.37
CA MET A 294 22.27 28.54 -14.23
C MET A 294 22.82 27.16 -14.62
N ASN A 295 23.76 27.11 -15.56
CA ASN A 295 24.54 25.92 -15.85
C ASN A 295 25.62 25.76 -14.77
N LEU A 296 25.22 25.34 -13.57
CA LEU A 296 26.15 25.00 -12.50
C LEU A 296 26.52 23.52 -12.62
N THR A 297 27.78 23.25 -12.92
CA THR A 297 28.41 21.95 -12.69
C THR A 297 28.69 21.80 -11.19
N THR A 298 27.74 21.25 -10.43
CA THR A 298 28.00 20.91 -9.03
C THR A 298 28.91 19.69 -8.97
N TRP A 299 30.15 19.88 -8.53
CA TRP A 299 31.08 18.80 -8.19
C TRP A 299 30.58 18.05 -6.95
N ASN A 300 29.90 16.92 -7.15
CA ASN A 300 29.82 15.86 -6.15
C ASN A 300 30.85 14.79 -6.57
N PRO A 301 31.82 14.38 -5.73
CA PRO A 301 33.02 13.66 -6.18
C PRO A 301 32.81 12.23 -6.70
N THR A 302 31.57 11.77 -6.94
CA THR A 302 31.28 10.37 -7.31
C THR A 302 30.40 10.19 -8.55
N LEU A 303 29.98 11.27 -9.22
CA LEU A 303 29.29 11.19 -10.53
C LEU A 303 30.12 11.75 -11.70
N LEU A 304 31.36 12.15 -11.43
CA LEU A 304 32.38 12.38 -12.45
C LEU A 304 33.18 11.10 -12.62
N GLY A 305 32.94 10.39 -13.72
CA GLY A 305 33.88 9.41 -14.23
C GLY A 305 35.15 10.13 -14.67
N GLU A 306 36.25 9.80 -13.99
CA GLU A 306 37.66 10.07 -14.28
C GLU A 306 38.00 11.43 -14.94
N ALA A 307 38.70 12.29 -14.18
CA ALA A 307 39.43 13.40 -14.74
C ALA A 307 40.54 12.85 -15.66
N THR A 308 40.32 12.88 -16.96
CA THR A 308 41.39 12.63 -17.93
C THR A 308 42.34 13.82 -17.94
N THR A 309 43.64 13.54 -17.74
CA THR A 309 44.75 14.40 -18.11
C THR A 309 44.92 14.45 -19.62
#